data_AF-A0A3D3G084-F1
#
_entry.id   AF-A0A3D3G084-F1
#
_cell.length_a   1.000
_cell.length_b   1.000
_cell.length_c   1.000
_cell.angle_alpha   90.00
_cell.angle_beta   90.00
_cell.angle_gamma   90.00
#
_symmetry.space_group_name_H-M   'P 1'
#
loop_
_entity.id
_entity.type
_entity.pdbx_description
1 polymer ?
#
loop_
_entity_poly.entity_id
_entity_poly.type
_entity_poly.pdbx_seq_one_letter_code
_entity_poly.pdbx_strand_id
1 'polypeptide(L)'
;MTNIQVANFIIGELHKELPFDLVLNQAETEAFLTFAEGFKGDLRLPMTCKNESTIIQINKENVDAIYLMLSTHTEQHELPETVKQSLKEIS
;
A
#
# COMPACT_ATOMS: atom_id res chain seq x y z
N MET A 1 -13.40 2.44 -9.96
CA MET A 1 -13.28 2.78 -8.53
C MET A 1 -12.88 4.24 -8.39
N THR A 2 -13.29 4.91 -7.32
CA THR A 2 -12.71 6.21 -6.93
C THR A 2 -11.36 6.01 -6.25
N ASN A 3 -10.53 7.06 -6.16
CA ASN A 3 -9.25 7.00 -5.44
C ASN A 3 -9.41 6.48 -4.00
N ILE A 4 -10.44 6.94 -3.28
CA ILE A 4 -10.75 6.46 -1.91
C ILE A 4 -11.07 4.96 -1.90
N GLN A 5 -11.83 4.46 -2.88
CA GLN A 5 -12.12 3.02 -2.98
C GLN A 5 -10.85 2.20 -3.25
N VAL A 6 -9.93 2.70 -4.08
CA VAL A 6 -8.64 2.05 -4.32
C VAL A 6 -7.79 2.03 -3.05
N ALA A 7 -7.71 3.15 -2.33
CA ALA A 7 -6.94 3.23 -1.08
C ALA A 7 -7.48 2.25 -0.02
N ASN A 8 -8.81 2.20 0.18
CA ASN A 8 -9.44 1.25 1.09
C ASN A 8 -9.19 -0.22 0.67
N PHE A 9 -9.28 -0.52 -0.62
CA PHE A 9 -8.98 -1.85 -1.16
C PHE A 9 -7.54 -2.26 -0.83
N ILE A 10 -6.56 -1.42 -1.14
CA ILE A 10 -5.15 -1.75 -0.91
C ILE A 10 -4.86 -1.90 0.58
N ILE A 11 -5.36 -1.01 1.45
CA ILE A 11 -5.19 -1.16 2.91
C ILE A 11 -5.75 -2.50 3.40
N GLY A 12 -6.92 -2.91 2.91
CA GLY A 12 -7.51 -4.21 3.25
C GLY A 12 -6.59 -5.39 2.88
N GLU A 13 -5.88 -5.28 1.76
CA GLU A 13 -4.92 -6.29 1.31
C GLU A 13 -3.64 -6.34 2.17
N LEU A 14 -3.22 -5.22 2.78
CA LEU A 14 -2.00 -5.16 3.62
C LEU A 14 -2.09 -5.99 4.91
N HIS A 15 -3.28 -6.51 5.26
CA HIS A 15 -3.46 -7.43 6.39
C HIS A 15 -3.08 -8.88 6.09
N LYS A 16 -2.73 -9.20 4.83
CA LYS A 16 -2.28 -10.54 4.42
C LYS A 16 -0.92 -10.88 5.02
N GLU A 17 -0.62 -12.17 5.09
CA GLU A 17 0.71 -12.66 5.48
C GLU A 17 1.76 -12.21 4.46
N LEU A 18 2.87 -11.66 4.96
CA LEU A 18 3.96 -11.14 4.15
C LEU A 18 5.02 -12.23 3.87
N PRO A 19 5.66 -12.24 2.68
CA PRO A 19 5.41 -11.34 1.55
C PRO A 19 4.24 -11.82 0.68
N PHE A 20 3.59 -10.90 -0.03
CA PHE A 20 2.58 -11.22 -1.03
C PHE A 20 2.65 -10.29 -2.24
N ASP A 21 2.07 -10.72 -3.36
CA ASP A 21 1.96 -9.94 -4.58
C ASP A 21 0.64 -9.16 -4.57
N LEU A 22 0.71 -7.84 -4.50
CA LEU A 22 -0.42 -6.95 -4.73
C LEU A 22 -0.58 -6.76 -6.24
N VAL A 23 -1.71 -7.23 -6.78
CA VAL A 23 -2.03 -7.12 -8.20
C VAL A 23 -3.05 -6.01 -8.39
N LEU A 24 -2.68 -4.99 -9.15
CA LEU A 24 -3.52 -3.85 -9.49
C LEU A 24 -3.85 -3.87 -10.98
N ASN A 25 -5.09 -3.59 -11.34
CA ASN A 25 -5.42 -3.27 -12.74
C ASN A 25 -4.94 -1.86 -13.11
N GLN A 26 -5.15 -1.44 -14.36
CA GLN A 26 -4.71 -0.14 -14.84
C GLN A 26 -5.28 1.03 -14.01
N ALA A 27 -6.59 1.05 -13.74
CA ALA A 27 -7.22 2.16 -13.01
C ALA A 27 -6.74 2.23 -11.54
N GLU A 28 -6.54 1.08 -10.89
CA GLU A 28 -5.97 1.00 -9.55
C GLU A 28 -4.50 1.43 -9.53
N THR A 29 -3.74 1.10 -10.57
CA THR A 29 -2.35 1.52 -10.72
C THR A 29 -2.24 3.04 -10.84
N GLU A 30 -3.07 3.66 -11.68
CA GLU A 30 -3.08 5.12 -11.87
C GLU A 30 -3.41 5.85 -10.55
N ALA A 31 -4.41 5.35 -9.81
CA ALA A 31 -4.75 5.88 -8.49
C ALA A 31 -3.60 5.68 -7.49
N PHE A 32 -2.96 4.51 -7.47
CA PHE A 32 -1.82 4.23 -6.60
C PHE A 32 -0.63 5.16 -6.87
N LEU A 33 -0.29 5.38 -8.14
CA LEU A 33 0.78 6.30 -8.54
C LEU A 33 0.47 7.75 -8.14
N THR A 34 -0.79 8.17 -8.23
CA THR A 34 -1.23 9.50 -7.75
C THR A 34 -0.94 9.67 -6.26
N PHE A 35 -1.15 8.64 -5.44
CA PHE A 35 -0.80 8.68 -4.01
C PHE A 35 0.72 8.71 -3.79
N ALA A 36 1.46 7.91 -4.56
CA ALA A 36 2.92 7.83 -4.46
C ALA A 36 3.59 9.17 -4.82
N GLU A 37 3.09 9.88 -5.83
CA GLU A 37 3.58 11.22 -6.20
C GLU A 37 3.41 12.24 -5.06
N GLY A 38 2.36 12.11 -4.26
CA GLY A 38 2.11 12.98 -3.10
C GLY A 38 2.89 12.59 -1.84
N PHE A 39 3.52 11.41 -1.83
CA PHE A 39 4.17 10.87 -0.64
C PHE A 39 5.59 11.41 -0.46
N LYS A 40 5.89 11.95 0.73
CA LYS A 40 7.20 12.55 1.05
C LYS A 40 8.20 11.58 1.69
N GLY A 41 7.85 10.31 1.82
CA GLY A 41 8.71 9.26 2.41
C GLY A 41 9.46 8.44 1.35
N ASP A 42 10.40 7.60 1.80
CA ASP A 42 11.02 6.59 0.94
C ASP A 42 10.01 5.46 0.68
N LEU A 43 9.80 5.12 -0.59
CA LEU A 43 8.83 4.13 -1.02
C LEU A 43 9.52 3.12 -1.93
N ARG A 44 9.96 2.01 -1.33
CA ARG A 44 10.61 0.91 -2.07
C ARG A 44 9.55 -0.01 -2.66
N LEU A 45 9.34 0.09 -3.98
CA LEU A 45 8.32 -0.67 -4.70
C LEU A 45 8.97 -1.60 -5.71
N PRO A 46 9.23 -2.87 -5.35
CA PRO A 46 9.53 -3.89 -6.34
C PRO A 46 8.28 -4.08 -7.20
N MET A 47 8.27 -3.42 -8.37
CA MET A 47 7.11 -3.34 -9.25
C MET A 47 7.41 -4.01 -10.59
N THR A 48 6.49 -4.86 -11.04
CA THR A 48 6.54 -5.47 -12.37
C THR A 48 5.24 -5.17 -13.11
N CYS A 49 5.36 -4.56 -14.29
CA CYS A 49 4.21 -4.33 -15.16
C CYS A 49 4.09 -5.49 -16.17
N LYS A 50 2.94 -6.15 -16.22
CA LYS A 50 2.60 -7.18 -17.21
C LYS A 50 1.26 -6.87 -17.84
N ASN A 51 1.27 -6.57 -19.14
CA ASN A 51 0.07 -6.19 -19.91
C ASN A 51 -0.71 -5.06 -19.22
N GLU A 52 -1.91 -5.36 -18.73
CA GLU A 52 -2.85 -4.43 -18.08
C GLU A 52 -2.81 -4.51 -16.54
N SER A 53 -1.83 -5.23 -15.98
CA SER A 53 -1.71 -5.41 -14.53
C SER A 53 -0.33 -5.02 -14.02
N THR A 54 -0.34 -4.35 -12.88
CA THR A 54 0.85 -3.99 -12.11
C THR A 54 0.93 -4.91 -10.91
N ILE A 55 2.06 -5.56 -10.73
CA ILE A 55 2.33 -6.42 -9.59
C ILE A 55 3.35 -5.70 -8.70
N ILE A 56 2.99 -5.45 -7.45
CA ILE A 56 3.86 -4.86 -6.44
C ILE A 56 4.11 -5.92 -5.37
N GLN A 57 5.37 -6.25 -5.12
CA GLN A 57 5.70 -7.16 -4.03
C GLN A 57 5.64 -6.41 -2.70
N ILE A 58 4.71 -6.83 -1.85
CA ILE A 58 4.53 -6.28 -0.50
C ILE A 58 5.33 -7.12 0.48
N ASN A 59 6.18 -6.47 1.26
CA ASN A 59 7.07 -7.11 2.22
C ASN A 59 7.32 -6.19 3.44
N LYS A 60 8.13 -6.67 4.39
CA LYS A 60 8.41 -5.93 5.63
C LYS A 60 9.13 -4.59 5.41
N GLU A 61 9.79 -4.39 4.27
CA GLU A 61 10.50 -3.13 3.99
C GLU A 61 9.57 -2.02 3.49
N ASN A 62 8.40 -2.35 2.93
CA ASN A 62 7.54 -1.38 2.27
C ASN A 62 6.10 -1.33 2.79
N VAL A 63 5.61 -2.36 3.49
CA VAL A 63 4.22 -2.43 3.98
C VAL A 63 3.84 -1.22 4.85
N ASP A 64 4.74 -0.79 5.74
CA ASP A 64 4.50 0.34 6.64
C ASP A 64 4.43 1.67 5.88
N ALA A 65 5.32 1.85 4.90
CA ALA A 65 5.35 3.05 4.05
C ALA A 65 4.10 3.15 3.15
N ILE A 66 3.67 2.02 2.58
CA ILE A 66 2.46 1.95 1.76
C ILE A 66 1.22 2.22 2.62
N TYR A 67 1.15 1.65 3.84
CA TYR A 67 0.06 1.94 4.77
C TYR A 67 0.01 3.44 5.10
N LEU A 68 1.14 4.05 5.47
CA LEU A 68 1.21 5.47 5.83
C LEU A 68 0.82 6.39 4.67
N MET A 69 1.26 6.06 3.45
CA MET A 69 0.88 6.79 2.24
C MET A 69 -0.64 6.78 2.04
N LEU A 70 -1.27 5.62 2.16
CA LEU A 70 -2.69 5.45 1.89
C LEU A 70 -3.59 5.91 3.05
N SER A 71 -3.14 5.79 4.30
CA SER A 71 -3.94 6.12 5.48
C SER A 71 -4.36 7.59 5.51
N THR A 72 -3.59 8.49 4.88
CA THR A 72 -3.98 9.90 4.77
C THR A 72 -5.16 10.16 3.83
N HIS A 73 -5.61 9.13 3.10
CA HIS A 73 -6.63 9.19 2.06
C HIS A 73 -7.85 8.28 2.33
N THR A 74 -7.97 7.71 3.53
CA THR A 74 -9.03 6.75 3.90
C THR A 74 -9.82 7.17 5.15
N GLU A 75 -11.06 6.70 5.28
CA GLU A 75 -11.98 7.05 6.39
C GLU A 75 -11.94 6.09 7.60
N GLN A 76 -11.20 4.97 7.55
CA GLN A 76 -11.20 3.95 8.61
C GLN A 76 -9.77 3.51 8.98
N HIS A 77 -9.46 3.48 10.28
CA HIS A 77 -8.13 3.09 10.77
C HIS A 77 -8.20 2.01 11.85
N GLU A 78 -8.07 0.75 11.43
CA GLU A 78 -7.34 -0.23 12.24
C GLU A 78 -5.96 -0.44 11.60
N LEU A 79 -4.90 -0.31 12.40
CA LEU A 79 -3.53 -0.56 11.96
C LEU A 79 -3.32 -2.07 11.80
N PRO A 80 -2.67 -2.55 10.72
CA PRO A 80 -2.18 -3.92 10.61
C PRO A 80 -1.26 -4.24 11.81
N GLU A 81 -1.32 -5.47 12.31
CA GLU A 81 -0.52 -5.88 13.50
C GLU A 81 0.98 -5.70 13.27
N THR A 82 1.46 -5.93 12.04
CA THR A 82 2.86 -5.67 11.66
C THR A 82 3.24 -4.20 11.86
N VAL A 83 2.37 -3.26 11.43
CA VAL A 83 2.58 -1.82 11.61
C VAL A 83 2.53 -1.45 13.09
N LYS A 84 1.57 -2.01 13.85
CA LYS A 84 1.48 -1.81 15.31
C LYS A 84 2.75 -2.26 16.02
N GLN A 85 3.37 -3.34 15.55
CA GLN A 85 4.59 -3.87 16.15
C GLN A 85 5.82 -3.03 15.78
N SER A 86 5.97 -2.62 14.51
CA SER A 86 7.00 -1.66 14.09
C SER A 86 6.94 -0.35 14.87
N LEU A 87 5.73 0.19 15.10
CA LEU A 87 5.53 1.44 15.85
C LEU A 87 5.83 1.31 17.36
N LYS A 88 5.69 0.11 17.94
CA LYS A 88 6.02 -0.14 19.35
C LYS A 88 7.51 -0.24 19.60
N GLU A 89 8.30 -0.71 18.63
CA GLU A 89 9.75 -0.88 18.77
C GLU A 89 10.54 0.45 18.74
N ILE A 90 9.88 1.56 18.38
CA ILE A 90 10.45 2.93 18.36
C ILE A 90 10.00 3.81 19.54
N SER A 91 9.28 3.26 20.55
CA SER A 91 8.98 3.92 21.85
C SER A 91 9.83 3.35 22.98
#